data_AF-A0A382Q4S2-F1
#
_entry.id   AF-A0A382Q4S2-F1
#
_cell.length_a   1.000
_cell.length_b   1.000
_cell.length_c   1.000
_cell.angle_alpha   90.00
_cell.angle_beta   90.00
_cell.angle_gamma   90.00
#
_symmetry.space_group_name_H-M   'P 1'
#
loop_
_entity.id
_entity.type
_entity.pdbx_description
1 polymer ?
#
loop_
_entity_poly.entity_id
_entity_poly.type
_entity_poly.pdbx_seq_one_letter_code
_entity_poly.pdbx_strand_id
1 'polypeptide(L)'
;MPRSFLNPIPIIIQFLFLSSGYAEETKWIAVGDLHNWFSEAGCEIEVGRTGQVDDQQDGLRWPAFYSVQDNQAAKAMWLGCTEFYDPIVDKDYEHKVVHVGPRFIDVNNETMPIEFTLKGKYDHTRVYVDGDPATDLNYLDIVDEIDANLTSDRLLINRVQMSMGIHMTRKI
;
A
#
# COMPACT_ATOMS: atom_id res chain seq x y z
N MET A 1 16.95 -55.67 12.59
CA MET A 1 15.96 -54.57 12.56
C MET A 1 16.59 -53.40 11.83
N PRO A 2 16.12 -53.00 10.64
CA PRO A 2 16.68 -51.84 9.95
C PRO A 2 16.12 -50.57 10.59
N ARG A 3 17.01 -49.65 10.97
CA ARG A 3 16.64 -48.29 11.38
C ARG A 3 16.14 -47.56 10.15
N SER A 4 14.86 -47.18 10.12
CA SER A 4 14.33 -46.29 9.09
C SER A 4 15.02 -44.93 9.23
N PHE A 5 15.88 -44.59 8.28
CA PHE A 5 16.34 -43.22 8.12
C PHE A 5 15.12 -42.39 7.72
N LEU A 6 14.56 -41.62 8.67
CA LEU A 6 13.65 -40.53 8.37
C LEU A 6 14.40 -39.57 7.46
N ASN A 7 14.11 -39.64 6.17
CA ASN A 7 14.67 -38.74 5.17
C ASN A 7 14.16 -37.33 5.50
N PRO A 8 15.00 -36.33 5.84
CA PRO A 8 14.54 -35.00 6.28
C PRO A 8 14.05 -34.13 5.11
N ILE A 9 14.30 -34.56 3.87
CA ILE A 9 13.97 -33.84 2.63
C ILE A 9 12.48 -33.49 2.48
N PRO A 10 11.50 -34.35 2.83
CA PRO A 10 10.08 -34.01 2.72
C PRO A 10 9.65 -32.91 3.70
N ILE A 11 10.31 -32.81 4.87
CA ILE A 11 9.98 -31.84 5.92
C ILE A 11 10.42 -30.42 5.53
N ILE A 12 11.59 -30.29 4.87
CA ILE A 12 12.10 -29.00 4.39
C ILE A 12 11.25 -28.45 3.26
N ILE A 13 10.76 -29.31 2.34
CA ILE A 13 9.88 -28.91 1.24
C ILE A 13 8.50 -28.47 1.78
N GLN A 14 7.99 -29.09 2.85
CA GLN A 14 6.72 -28.70 3.47
C GLN A 14 6.76 -27.31 4.14
N PHE A 15 7.93 -26.86 4.60
CA PHE A 15 8.10 -25.54 5.22
C PHE A 15 8.13 -24.38 4.22
N LEU A 16 8.44 -24.66 2.95
CA LEU A 16 8.51 -23.66 1.87
C LEU A 16 7.14 -23.23 1.33
N PHE A 17 6.06 -23.97 1.63
CA PHE A 17 4.75 -23.75 1.02
C PHE A 17 3.76 -22.89 1.83
N LEU A 18 4.13 -22.32 2.98
CA LEU A 18 3.13 -21.73 3.90
C LEU A 18 3.39 -20.31 4.42
N SER A 19 4.38 -19.58 3.90
CA SER A 19 4.50 -18.15 4.24
C SER A 19 3.94 -17.26 3.13
N SER A 20 2.61 -17.23 3.00
CA SER A 20 1.93 -16.09 2.39
C SER A 20 1.93 -14.96 3.41
N GLY A 21 3.00 -14.17 3.45
CA GLY A 21 2.98 -12.92 4.21
C GLY A 21 2.03 -11.94 3.52
N TYR A 22 1.06 -11.39 4.24
CA TYR A 22 0.37 -10.17 3.81
C TYR A 22 1.38 -9.04 3.99
N ALA A 23 2.07 -8.68 2.91
CA ALA A 23 2.90 -7.49 2.86
C ALA A 23 2.00 -6.29 2.59
N GLU A 24 2.23 -5.18 3.28
CA GLU A 24 1.55 -3.91 2.99
C GLU A 24 1.86 -3.49 1.54
N GLU A 25 0.83 -3.31 0.73
CA GLU A 25 0.96 -2.84 -0.65
C GLU A 25 1.07 -1.31 -0.71
N THR A 26 2.08 -0.84 -1.43
CA THR A 26 2.17 0.57 -1.85
C THR A 26 2.22 0.66 -3.36
N LYS A 27 1.55 1.67 -3.92
CA LYS A 27 1.58 1.98 -5.34
C LYS A 27 2.04 3.41 -5.54
N TRP A 28 2.81 3.64 -6.59
CA TRP A 28 3.17 4.98 -7.03
C TRP A 28 2.27 5.43 -8.17
N ILE A 29 2.01 6.74 -8.20
CA ILE A 29 1.59 7.45 -9.40
C ILE A 29 2.75 8.36 -9.77
N ALA A 30 3.37 8.10 -10.93
CA ALA A 30 4.55 8.81 -11.40
C ALA A 30 4.32 9.32 -12.83
N VAL A 31 3.59 10.43 -12.97
CA VAL A 31 3.23 11.00 -14.28
C VAL A 31 3.77 12.42 -14.40
N GLY A 32 4.66 12.63 -15.39
CA GLY A 32 5.26 13.93 -15.66
C GLY A 32 6.10 14.42 -14.49
N ASP A 33 5.86 15.65 -14.05
CA ASP A 33 6.60 16.29 -12.95
C ASP A 33 5.99 16.00 -11.56
N LEU A 34 4.86 15.30 -11.48
CA LEU A 34 4.12 15.05 -10.23
C LEU A 34 4.15 13.57 -9.87
N HIS A 35 4.96 13.21 -8.86
CA HIS A 35 5.04 11.84 -8.37
C HIS A 35 4.56 11.77 -6.92
N ASN A 36 3.85 10.71 -6.54
CA ASN A 36 3.54 10.41 -5.14
C ASN A 36 3.32 8.90 -4.98
N TRP A 37 3.50 8.41 -3.77
CA TRP A 37 3.12 7.05 -3.40
C TRP A 37 1.84 7.07 -2.55
N PHE A 38 1.19 5.92 -2.50
CA PHE A 38 -0.05 5.71 -1.76
C PHE A 38 0.02 4.36 -1.05
N SER A 39 -0.51 4.30 0.17
CA SER A 39 -0.66 3.07 0.94
C SER A 39 -2.05 2.48 0.74
N GLU A 40 -2.14 1.15 0.64
CA GLU A 40 -3.40 0.44 0.64
C GLU A 40 -4.22 0.64 1.92
N ALA A 41 -3.57 0.99 3.04
CA ALA A 41 -4.22 1.17 4.33
C ALA A 41 -5.10 2.41 4.41
N GLY A 42 -5.05 3.30 3.42
CA GLY A 42 -5.94 4.45 3.36
C GLY A 42 -5.29 5.80 3.65
N CYS A 43 -4.01 5.85 4.03
CA CYS A 43 -3.29 7.10 4.23
C CYS A 43 -1.77 6.92 4.12
N GLU A 44 -1.06 7.97 3.72
CA GLU A 44 0.39 7.96 3.51
C GLU A 44 1.13 8.32 4.81
N ILE A 45 1.53 7.30 5.58
CA ILE A 45 2.27 7.49 6.85
C ILE A 45 3.67 8.12 6.62
N GLU A 46 4.26 8.67 7.68
CA GLU A 46 5.52 9.42 7.64
C GLU A 46 6.76 8.55 7.39
N VAL A 47 6.77 7.35 7.97
CA VAL A 47 7.89 6.40 7.93
C VAL A 47 7.35 5.00 7.72
N GLY A 48 8.11 4.13 7.06
CA GLY A 48 7.69 2.74 6.86
C GLY A 48 6.87 2.48 5.61
N ARG A 49 7.10 3.22 4.51
CA ARG A 49 6.44 2.96 3.22
C ARG A 49 6.57 1.49 2.77
N THR A 50 7.70 0.83 3.01
CA THR A 50 7.89 -0.61 2.71
C THR A 50 7.86 -1.49 3.98
N GLY A 51 7.30 -0.95 5.07
CA GLY A 51 7.28 -1.58 6.38
C GLY A 51 8.61 -1.49 7.14
N GLN A 52 9.65 -0.83 6.59
CA GLN A 52 10.93 -0.62 7.27
C GLN A 52 10.96 0.73 7.98
N VAL A 53 11.31 0.77 9.27
CA VAL A 53 11.36 2.02 10.05
C VAL A 53 12.36 3.03 9.47
N ASP A 54 13.40 2.53 8.80
CA ASP A 54 14.43 3.36 8.14
C ASP A 54 13.96 3.95 6.79
N ASP A 55 12.79 3.53 6.27
CA ASP A 55 12.21 4.14 5.08
C ASP A 55 11.79 5.58 5.40
N GLN A 56 12.55 6.52 4.84
CA GLN A 56 12.35 7.95 5.02
C GLN A 56 11.27 8.52 4.11
N GLN A 57 10.97 9.81 4.31
CA GLN A 57 9.99 10.64 3.60
C GLN A 57 10.25 10.69 2.09
N ASP A 58 9.80 9.66 1.40
CA ASP A 58 9.39 9.76 0.00
C ASP A 58 7.94 10.24 0.02
N GLY A 59 7.52 11.16 -0.83
CA GLY A 59 6.16 11.68 -0.80
C GLY A 59 5.74 12.36 -2.09
N LEU A 60 4.79 13.28 -1.97
CA LEU A 60 4.42 14.15 -3.07
C LEU A 60 5.68 14.92 -3.51
N ARG A 61 6.10 14.74 -4.76
CA ARG A 61 7.29 15.36 -5.36
C ARG A 61 6.84 16.29 -6.46
N TRP A 62 7.29 17.53 -6.39
CA TRP A 62 7.11 18.51 -7.45
C TRP A 62 8.22 19.58 -7.44
N PRO A 63 8.99 19.76 -8.53
CA PRO A 63 9.04 18.90 -9.72
C PRO A 63 9.81 17.59 -9.44
N ALA A 64 9.27 16.45 -9.88
CA ALA A 64 9.77 15.13 -9.48
C ALA A 64 11.08 14.69 -10.16
N PHE A 65 11.54 15.40 -11.20
CA PHE A 65 12.81 15.12 -11.87
C PHE A 65 14.04 15.51 -11.04
N TYR A 66 13.88 16.37 -10.03
CA TYR A 66 14.99 16.72 -9.15
C TYR A 66 14.92 15.91 -7.86
N SER A 67 16.08 15.60 -7.31
CA SER A 67 16.19 14.95 -6.02
C SER A 67 15.71 15.90 -4.90
N VAL A 68 15.19 15.31 -3.82
CA VAL A 68 14.84 16.01 -2.57
C VAL A 68 13.82 17.14 -2.80
N GLN A 69 12.80 16.86 -3.62
CA GLN A 69 11.65 17.76 -3.87
C GLN A 69 10.36 17.28 -3.19
N ASP A 70 10.48 16.36 -2.22
CA ASP A 70 9.36 15.87 -1.43
C ASP A 70 8.74 17.01 -0.60
N ASN A 71 7.43 17.22 -0.76
CA ASN A 71 6.65 18.26 -0.11
C ASN A 71 5.49 17.70 0.73
N GLN A 72 5.45 16.39 0.94
CA GLN A 72 4.52 15.70 1.85
C GLN A 72 5.33 14.91 2.89
N ALA A 73 5.27 15.33 4.15
CA ALA A 73 5.89 14.60 5.24
C ALA A 73 5.04 13.41 5.72
N ALA A 74 3.73 13.60 5.81
CA ALA A 74 2.76 12.55 6.14
C ALA A 74 1.35 13.00 5.76
N LYS A 75 0.45 12.04 5.60
CA LYS A 75 -0.99 12.21 5.62
C LYS A 75 -1.57 11.19 6.60
N ALA A 76 -2.30 11.68 7.59
CA ALA A 76 -2.90 10.84 8.61
C ALA A 76 -4.42 11.02 8.63
N MET A 77 -5.12 9.96 9.01
CA MET A 77 -6.56 9.95 9.20
C MET A 77 -6.88 9.38 10.57
N TRP A 78 -7.75 10.06 11.31
CA TRP A 78 -8.21 9.65 12.64
C TRP A 78 -9.73 9.74 12.66
N LEU A 79 -10.40 8.66 13.01
CA LEU A 79 -11.85 8.56 13.12
C LEU A 79 -12.20 8.14 14.55
N GLY A 80 -13.07 8.90 15.20
CA GLY A 80 -13.54 8.63 16.55
C GLY A 80 -15.05 8.45 16.59
N CYS A 81 -15.51 7.55 17.44
CA CYS A 81 -16.92 7.44 17.81
C CYS A 81 -17.09 7.25 19.32
N THR A 82 -18.31 7.51 19.78
CA THR A 82 -18.75 7.22 21.14
C THR A 82 -19.66 5.99 21.15
N GLU A 83 -19.80 5.34 22.30
CA GLU A 83 -20.74 4.23 22.51
C GLU A 83 -20.52 3.06 21.51
N PHE A 84 -19.27 2.62 21.40
CA PHE A 84 -18.88 1.55 20.48
C PHE A 84 -18.94 0.19 21.15
N TYR A 85 -19.75 -0.71 20.61
CA TYR A 85 -19.73 -2.12 20.98
C TYR A 85 -18.72 -2.88 20.12
N ASP A 86 -17.73 -3.51 20.76
CA ASP A 86 -16.75 -4.36 20.08
C ASP A 86 -17.21 -5.83 20.09
N PRO A 87 -17.53 -6.41 18.92
CA PRO A 87 -18.04 -7.78 18.84
C PRO A 87 -16.95 -8.85 19.03
N ILE A 88 -15.66 -8.51 18.93
CA ILE A 88 -14.56 -9.46 19.10
C ILE A 88 -14.30 -9.71 20.58
N VAL A 89 -14.31 -8.62 21.37
CA VAL A 89 -14.03 -8.66 22.82
C VAL A 89 -15.31 -8.72 23.66
N ASP A 90 -16.49 -8.62 23.02
CA ASP A 90 -17.81 -8.60 23.64
C ASP A 90 -17.93 -7.54 24.74
N LYS A 91 -17.61 -6.29 24.39
CA LYS A 91 -17.53 -5.18 25.35
C LYS A 91 -17.91 -3.83 24.73
N ASP A 92 -18.63 -3.03 25.51
CA ASP A 92 -18.87 -1.62 25.22
C ASP A 92 -17.70 -0.71 25.62
N TYR A 93 -17.37 0.20 24.73
CA TYR A 93 -16.38 1.25 24.91
C TYR A 93 -17.07 2.61 24.80
N GLU A 94 -16.87 3.46 25.81
CA GLU A 94 -17.38 4.84 25.78
C GLU A 94 -16.83 5.62 24.58
N HIS A 95 -15.56 5.36 24.23
CA HIS A 95 -14.87 5.95 23.09
C HIS A 95 -14.06 4.90 22.34
N LYS A 96 -14.13 4.93 21.01
CA LYS A 96 -13.25 4.16 20.11
C LYS A 96 -12.64 5.09 19.07
N VAL A 97 -11.35 4.90 18.81
CA VAL A 97 -10.62 5.57 17.74
C VAL A 97 -10.03 4.52 16.81
N VAL A 98 -10.05 4.81 15.52
CA VAL A 98 -9.35 4.09 14.45
C VAL A 98 -8.51 5.10 13.69
N HIS A 99 -7.28 4.75 13.34
CA HIS A 99 -6.37 5.69 12.70
C HIS A 99 -5.38 5.04 11.72
N VAL A 100 -4.88 5.87 10.81
CA VAL A 100 -3.72 5.58 9.96
C VAL A 100 -2.80 6.77 10.05
N GLY A 101 -1.57 6.53 10.50
CA GLY A 101 -0.54 7.55 10.66
C GLY A 101 -0.67 8.41 11.92
N PRO A 102 0.30 9.31 12.18
CA PRO A 102 1.39 9.65 11.26
C PRO A 102 2.50 8.60 11.21
N ARG A 103 2.71 7.75 12.23
CA ARG A 103 3.79 6.74 12.23
C ARG A 103 3.33 5.31 12.55
N PHE A 104 2.03 5.08 12.60
CA PHE A 104 1.45 3.78 12.95
C PHE A 104 0.42 3.38 11.91
N ILE A 105 0.41 2.09 11.60
CA ILE A 105 -0.49 1.47 10.64
C ILE A 105 -0.80 0.06 11.14
N ASP A 106 -2.08 -0.33 11.09
CA ASP A 106 -2.51 -1.68 11.43
C ASP A 106 -3.56 -2.15 10.45
N VAL A 107 -3.09 -2.73 9.34
CA VAL A 107 -3.94 -3.27 8.27
C VAL A 107 -4.71 -4.51 8.68
N ASN A 108 -4.38 -5.13 9.81
CA ASN A 108 -5.02 -6.37 10.26
C ASN A 108 -6.18 -6.09 11.22
N ASN A 109 -6.07 -5.07 12.07
CA ASN A 109 -7.05 -4.80 13.14
C ASN A 109 -7.69 -3.42 13.08
N GLU A 110 -7.11 -2.44 12.38
CA GLU A 110 -7.67 -1.08 12.30
C GLU A 110 -8.19 -0.75 10.90
N THR A 111 -7.39 -0.99 9.85
CA THR A 111 -7.64 -0.49 8.50
C THR A 111 -7.43 -1.59 7.45
N MET A 112 -8.41 -2.46 7.29
CA MET A 112 -8.34 -3.62 6.39
C MET A 112 -8.59 -3.20 4.93
N PRO A 113 -7.59 -3.25 4.04
CA PRO A 113 -7.77 -2.92 2.63
C PRO A 113 -8.76 -3.89 1.97
N ILE A 114 -9.66 -3.34 1.16
CA ILE A 114 -10.63 -4.12 0.34
C ILE A 114 -10.23 -4.05 -1.14
N GLU A 115 -9.82 -2.87 -1.61
CA GLU A 115 -9.50 -2.61 -3.00
C GLU A 115 -8.33 -1.64 -3.06
N PHE A 116 -7.33 -1.95 -3.88
CA PHE A 116 -6.22 -1.07 -4.17
C PHE A 116 -5.81 -1.24 -5.62
N THR A 117 -6.41 -0.44 -6.50
CA THR A 117 -6.31 -0.64 -7.96
C THR A 117 -5.93 0.65 -8.65
N LEU A 118 -4.80 0.63 -9.34
CA LEU A 118 -4.34 1.72 -10.20
C LEU A 118 -4.83 1.50 -11.62
N LYS A 119 -5.76 2.35 -12.06
CA LYS A 119 -6.19 2.42 -13.44
C LYS A 119 -5.36 3.43 -14.22
N GLY A 120 -5.04 3.11 -15.47
CA GLY A 120 -4.31 3.99 -16.37
C GLY A 120 -5.08 4.18 -17.67
N LYS A 121 -5.07 5.40 -18.22
CA LYS A 121 -5.63 5.64 -19.57
C LYS A 121 -4.86 4.87 -20.66
N TYR A 122 -3.57 4.69 -20.40
CA TYR A 122 -2.61 3.92 -21.17
C TYR A 122 -1.58 3.34 -20.20
N ASP A 123 -0.90 2.27 -20.60
CA ASP A 123 0.21 1.69 -19.85
C ASP A 123 1.44 2.63 -19.84
N HIS A 124 2.39 2.42 -18.94
CA HIS A 124 3.62 3.23 -18.84
C HIS A 124 4.36 3.34 -20.18
N THR A 125 4.82 4.55 -20.51
CA THR A 125 5.53 4.80 -21.76
C THR A 125 6.95 4.26 -21.66
N ARG A 126 7.26 3.25 -22.47
CA ARG A 126 8.59 2.67 -22.53
C ARG A 126 9.44 3.38 -23.57
N VAL A 127 10.45 4.13 -23.10
CA VAL A 127 11.43 4.82 -23.94
C VAL A 127 12.78 4.13 -23.78
N TYR A 128 13.42 3.80 -24.90
CA TYR A 128 14.74 3.16 -24.94
C TYR A 128 15.71 3.96 -25.80
N VAL A 129 16.97 4.05 -25.38
CA VAL A 129 18.09 4.62 -26.13
C VAL A 129 19.17 3.55 -26.21
N ASP A 130 19.56 3.16 -27.42
CA ASP A 130 20.57 2.12 -27.67
C ASP A 130 20.28 0.76 -27.00
N GLY A 131 19.01 0.48 -26.71
CA GLY A 131 18.56 -0.74 -26.04
C GLY A 131 18.39 -0.61 -24.52
N ASP A 132 18.87 0.49 -23.93
CA ASP A 132 18.75 0.77 -22.51
C ASP A 132 17.52 1.63 -22.21
N PRO A 133 16.79 1.38 -21.10
CA PRO A 133 15.69 2.25 -20.67
C PRO A 133 16.17 3.69 -20.48
N ALA A 134 15.46 4.66 -21.06
CA ALA A 134 15.80 6.07 -20.94
C ALA A 134 15.45 6.67 -19.56
N THR A 135 14.75 5.91 -18.72
CA THR A 135 14.31 6.33 -17.38
C THR A 135 14.02 5.11 -16.49
N ASP A 136 14.23 5.27 -15.19
CA ASP A 136 13.88 4.28 -14.17
C ASP A 136 12.39 4.30 -13.81
N LEU A 137 11.61 5.25 -14.36
CA LEU A 137 10.17 5.39 -14.08
C LEU A 137 9.33 4.22 -14.61
N ASN A 138 9.86 3.42 -15.55
CA ASN A 138 9.15 2.29 -16.16
C ASN A 138 8.61 1.25 -15.16
N TYR A 139 9.14 1.23 -13.94
CA TYR A 139 8.76 0.25 -12.91
C TYR A 139 8.05 0.88 -11.72
N LEU A 140 7.78 2.19 -11.75
CA LEU A 140 7.27 2.91 -10.59
C LEU A 140 5.74 2.86 -10.54
N ASP A 141 5.03 3.24 -11.61
CA ASP A 141 3.57 3.29 -11.68
C ASP A 141 2.96 2.09 -12.43
N ILE A 142 2.93 0.92 -11.78
CA ILE A 142 2.40 -0.31 -12.37
C ILE A 142 0.86 -0.23 -12.47
N VAL A 143 0.36 -0.12 -13.71
CA VAL A 143 -1.08 -0.06 -14.00
C VAL A 143 -1.71 -1.46 -13.93
N ASP A 144 -2.75 -1.61 -13.12
CA ASP A 144 -3.50 -2.86 -12.97
C ASP A 144 -4.56 -3.02 -14.08
N GLU A 145 -5.22 -1.93 -14.48
CA GLU A 145 -6.29 -1.92 -15.47
C GLU A 145 -6.14 -0.73 -16.43
N ILE A 146 -6.23 -1.01 -17.74
CA ILE A 146 -6.23 0.02 -18.77
C ILE A 146 -7.67 0.39 -19.11
N ASP A 147 -8.03 1.67 -18.93
CA ASP A 147 -9.33 2.23 -19.36
C ASP A 147 -9.10 3.51 -20.17
N ALA A 148 -9.21 3.39 -21.49
CA ALA A 148 -9.02 4.49 -22.43
C ALA A 148 -10.03 5.65 -22.25
N ASN A 149 -11.14 5.43 -21.53
CA ASN A 149 -12.17 6.44 -21.28
C ASN A 149 -11.89 7.29 -20.03
N LEU A 150 -10.80 7.04 -19.30
CA LEU A 150 -10.44 7.85 -18.14
C LEU A 150 -10.22 9.32 -18.52
N THR A 151 -10.72 10.21 -17.65
CA THR A 151 -10.52 11.66 -17.75
C THR A 151 -9.11 12.07 -17.36
N SER A 152 -8.48 11.33 -16.44
CA SER A 152 -7.10 11.50 -16.00
C SER A 152 -6.19 10.43 -16.60
N ASP A 153 -4.87 10.65 -16.57
CA ASP A 153 -3.90 9.66 -17.06
C ASP A 153 -3.78 8.44 -16.11
N ARG A 154 -4.01 8.68 -14.82
CA ARG A 154 -4.03 7.69 -13.74
C ARG A 154 -5.24 7.95 -12.83
N LEU A 155 -5.79 6.88 -12.28
CA LEU A 155 -6.83 6.91 -11.26
C LEU A 155 -6.57 5.77 -10.29
N LEU A 156 -6.25 6.08 -9.03
CA LEU A 156 -6.11 5.07 -7.99
C LEU A 156 -7.40 4.98 -7.19
N ILE A 157 -7.96 3.78 -7.12
CA ILE A 157 -9.10 3.45 -6.28
C ILE A 157 -8.57 2.71 -5.06
N ASN A 158 -8.75 3.31 -3.89
CA ASN A 158 -8.38 2.70 -2.62
C ASN A 158 -9.61 2.63 -1.71
N ARG A 159 -10.05 1.42 -1.40
CA ARG A 159 -11.19 1.12 -0.53
C ARG A 159 -10.70 0.37 0.70
N VAL A 160 -11.10 0.83 1.87
CA VAL A 160 -10.63 0.29 3.15
C VAL A 160 -11.81 0.13 4.10
N GLN A 161 -11.88 -1.01 4.76
CA GLN A 161 -12.76 -1.27 5.90
C GLN A 161 -12.03 -0.88 7.18
N MET A 162 -12.69 -0.06 7.99
CA MET A 162 -12.21 0.30 9.32
C MET A 162 -12.82 -0.63 10.36
N SER A 163 -12.12 -0.96 11.44
CA SER A 163 -12.67 -1.82 12.50
C SER A 163 -13.88 -1.23 13.24
N MET A 164 -14.13 0.07 13.06
CA MET A 164 -15.35 0.74 13.50
C MET A 164 -16.58 0.42 12.63
N GLY A 165 -16.45 -0.41 11.58
CA GLY A 165 -17.53 -0.74 10.66
C GLY A 165 -17.74 0.27 9.53
N ILE A 166 -16.82 1.23 9.36
CA ILE A 166 -16.89 2.27 8.32
C ILE A 166 -16.10 1.83 7.08
N HIS A 167 -16.69 2.00 5.89
CA HIS A 167 -15.97 1.91 4.62
C HIS A 167 -15.50 3.29 4.16
N MET A 168 -14.20 3.42 3.90
CA MET A 168 -13.62 4.58 3.23
C MET A 168 -13.33 4.26 1.77
N THR A 169 -13.60 5.19 0.87
CA THR A 169 -13.14 5.12 -0.53
C THR A 169 -12.41 6.40 -0.90
N ARG A 170 -11.18 6.26 -1.38
CA ARG A 170 -10.35 7.32 -1.94
C ARG A 170 -10.27 7.10 -3.44
N LYS A 171 -10.58 8.16 -4.19
CA LYS A 171 -10.32 8.25 -5.63
C LYS A 171 -9.27 9.34 -5.79
N ILE A 172 -8.09 8.93 -6.23
CA ILE A 172 -6.90 9.76 -6.33
C ILE A 172 -6.54 9.90 -7.80
#